data_AF-A0A6F9BDM7-F1
#
_entry.id   AF-A0A6F9BDM7-F1
#
_cell.length_a   1.000
_cell.length_b   1.000
_cell.length_c   1.000
_cell.angle_alpha   90.00
_cell.angle_beta   90.00
_cell.angle_gamma   90.00
#
_symmetry.space_group_name_H-M   'P 1'
#
loop_
_entity.id
_entity.type
_entity.pdbx_description
1 polymer ?
#
loop_
_entity_poly.entity_id
_entity_poly.type
_entity_poly.pdbx_seq_one_letter_code
_entity_poly.pdbx_strand_id
1 'polypeptide(L)'
;MQNPVLLCYSNGQVLHCNQHSLIPQPLSRDLQAKPTDSSYSDIAGMANHTSVLRCILLLLLAIALASALRTLDTTEELEKTNFGTPPPRHGLKLLLWYVQTCIDNNMVSLCDPREGEYGFHMFKNYKLLLPKLKDQNLYTYYTIGNLHSHGAENLPYEVRQYYDKDNLLSNQDRVLVKYNQNNNHIEKIYISEHYKQRKTYMIGPNLLSSLRLPSWLALI
;
A
#
# COMPACT_ATOMS: atom_id res chain seq x y z
N MET A 1 -23.33 72.30 13.88
CA MET A 1 -23.08 71.26 12.86
C MET A 1 -21.89 70.45 13.34
N GLN A 2 -22.09 69.19 13.73
CA GLN A 2 -21.08 68.36 14.40
C GLN A 2 -20.05 67.79 13.41
N ASN A 3 -18.78 67.87 13.81
CA ASN A 3 -17.60 67.28 13.16
C ASN A 3 -17.68 65.75 13.16
N PRO A 4 -17.37 65.04 12.05
CA PRO A 4 -17.08 63.62 12.09
C PRO A 4 -15.71 63.37 12.72
N VAL A 5 -15.62 62.18 13.31
CA VAL A 5 -14.66 61.79 14.32
C VAL A 5 -13.84 60.63 13.80
N LEU A 6 -12.53 60.64 14.04
CA LEU A 6 -11.67 59.48 13.89
C LEU A 6 -11.83 58.54 15.10
N LEU A 7 -12.25 57.30 14.87
CA LEU A 7 -12.45 56.27 15.90
C LEU A 7 -11.30 55.24 15.86
N CYS A 8 -10.65 55.01 17.00
CA CYS A 8 -9.61 53.99 17.21
C CYS A 8 -10.07 52.99 18.29
N TYR A 9 -9.66 51.72 18.21
CA TYR A 9 -10.12 50.65 19.10
C TYR A 9 -9.03 50.19 20.06
N SER A 10 -9.36 50.00 21.34
CA SER A 10 -8.49 49.36 22.35
C SER A 10 -9.35 48.59 23.37
N ASN A 11 -8.96 47.37 23.73
CA ASN A 11 -9.67 46.49 24.69
C ASN A 11 -11.19 46.33 24.45
N GLY A 12 -11.60 46.19 23.18
CA GLY A 12 -13.00 45.96 22.80
C GLY A 12 -13.92 47.19 22.91
N GLN A 13 -13.37 48.38 23.15
CA GLN A 13 -14.12 49.65 23.19
C GLN A 13 -13.56 50.68 22.20
N VAL A 14 -14.42 51.61 21.76
CA VAL A 14 -14.13 52.65 20.77
C VAL A 14 -13.70 53.95 21.46
N LEU A 15 -12.57 54.52 21.06
CA LEU A 15 -12.00 55.78 21.56
C LEU A 15 -11.81 56.81 20.43
N HIS A 16 -11.74 58.09 20.81
CA HIS A 16 -11.78 59.28 19.94
C HIS A 16 -10.42 60.00 19.93
N CYS A 17 -9.71 60.12 18.81
CA CYS A 17 -8.40 60.83 18.75
C CYS A 17 -8.25 61.63 17.45
N ASN A 18 -7.77 62.88 17.52
CA ASN A 18 -7.45 63.69 16.34
C ASN A 18 -6.00 64.22 16.35
N GLN A 19 -5.51 64.42 15.13
CA GLN A 19 -4.11 64.61 14.72
C GLN A 19 -3.54 66.00 15.00
N HIS A 20 -2.20 66.05 15.06
CA HIS A 20 -1.30 67.20 14.94
C HIS A 20 -1.04 68.10 16.16
N SER A 21 0.27 68.28 16.37
CA SER A 21 0.95 69.43 17.00
C SER A 21 1.16 69.33 18.51
N LEU A 22 2.43 69.16 18.91
CA LEU A 22 3.24 70.23 19.51
C LEU A 22 4.54 69.61 20.07
N ILE A 23 5.65 69.88 19.39
CA ILE A 23 7.01 69.81 19.95
C ILE A 23 7.16 71.00 20.91
N PRO A 24 7.72 70.82 22.12
CA PRO A 24 9.09 71.29 22.39
C PRO A 24 9.93 70.37 23.30
N GLN A 25 11.22 70.21 22.98
CA GLN A 25 12.30 69.89 23.95
C GLN A 25 12.71 71.18 24.73
N PRO A 26 13.61 71.19 25.74
CA PRO A 26 14.39 70.12 26.41
C PRO A 26 14.37 70.22 27.97
N LEU A 27 14.94 69.24 28.70
CA LEU A 27 16.04 69.44 29.69
C LEU A 27 16.41 68.12 30.40
N SER A 28 17.72 67.90 30.44
CA SER A 28 18.57 66.97 31.18
C SER A 28 18.09 66.47 32.56
N ARG A 29 18.30 65.18 32.85
CA ARG A 29 19.12 64.66 33.99
C ARG A 29 19.03 63.13 34.14
N ASP A 30 20.22 62.52 34.17
CA ASP A 30 20.72 61.56 35.16
C ASP A 30 20.10 60.16 35.36
N LEU A 31 21.03 59.19 35.27
CA LEU A 31 21.19 58.01 36.14
C LEU A 31 20.07 56.94 36.17
N GLN A 32 20.33 55.77 35.59
CA GLN A 32 20.83 54.59 36.30
C GLN A 32 20.77 53.32 35.43
N ALA A 33 21.81 52.51 35.57
CA ALA A 33 22.02 51.25 34.86
C ALA A 33 20.95 50.18 35.18
N LYS A 34 20.65 49.33 34.19
CA LYS A 34 19.94 48.05 34.40
C LYS A 34 20.86 46.90 33.95
N PRO A 35 20.95 45.79 34.73
CA PRO A 35 21.88 44.71 34.43
C PRO A 35 21.37 43.84 33.26
N THR A 36 22.32 43.32 32.50
CA THR A 36 22.13 42.27 31.51
C THR A 36 21.89 40.93 32.21
N ASP A 37 20.68 40.39 32.13
CA ASP A 37 20.40 38.99 32.51
C ASP A 37 20.37 38.11 31.26
N SER A 38 21.52 37.47 31.02
CA SER A 38 21.70 36.34 30.11
C SER A 38 21.48 35.05 30.92
N SER A 39 20.22 34.63 31.09
CA SER A 39 19.92 33.31 31.68
C SER A 39 18.44 32.95 31.47
N TYR A 40 18.01 32.76 30.22
CA TYR A 40 16.73 32.08 29.96
C TYR A 40 16.73 31.39 28.59
N SER A 41 17.53 30.35 28.45
CA SER A 41 17.37 29.30 27.43
C SER A 41 18.48 28.30 27.68
N ASP A 42 18.17 27.15 28.27
CA ASP A 42 18.91 25.89 28.09
C ASP A 42 18.42 24.82 29.08
N ILE A 43 17.10 24.55 29.12
CA ILE A 43 16.61 23.32 29.77
C ILE A 43 15.36 22.72 29.12
N ALA A 44 15.13 23.00 27.83
CA ALA A 44 14.03 22.42 27.07
C ALA A 44 14.45 22.17 25.62
N GLY A 45 15.40 21.27 25.39
CA GLY A 45 15.91 21.08 24.03
C GLY A 45 16.88 19.95 23.81
N MET A 46 16.86 18.89 24.62
CA MET A 46 17.67 17.71 24.32
C MET A 46 16.84 16.46 24.53
N ALA A 47 15.87 16.21 23.64
CA ALA A 47 15.56 14.84 23.29
C ALA A 47 16.91 14.20 22.92
N ASN A 48 17.43 13.34 23.81
CA ASN A 48 18.74 12.74 23.69
C ASN A 48 18.90 12.25 22.24
N HIS A 49 19.93 12.68 21.52
CA HIS A 49 20.12 12.36 20.10
C HIS A 49 19.96 10.85 19.83
N THR A 50 20.35 10.03 20.80
CA THR A 50 20.13 8.57 20.81
C THR A 50 18.65 8.17 20.85
N SER A 51 17.83 8.87 21.63
CA SER A 51 16.36 8.69 21.71
C SER A 51 15.68 9.07 20.40
N VAL A 52 16.05 10.21 19.80
CA VAL A 52 15.50 10.65 18.50
C VAL A 52 15.88 9.65 17.40
N LEU A 53 17.14 9.26 17.32
CA LEU A 53 17.64 8.28 16.36
C LEU A 53 16.93 6.91 16.54
N ARG A 54 16.72 6.48 17.78
CA ARG A 54 15.98 5.25 18.10
C ARG A 54 14.52 5.34 17.63
N CYS A 55 13.84 6.46 17.85
CA CYS A 55 12.48 6.68 17.36
C CYS A 55 12.41 6.66 15.83
N ILE A 56 13.37 7.30 15.15
CA ILE A 56 13.46 7.26 13.67
C ILE A 56 13.67 5.82 13.19
N LEU A 57 14.59 5.07 13.80
CA LEU A 57 14.84 3.67 13.43
C LEU A 57 13.61 2.78 13.65
N LEU A 58 12.91 2.94 14.78
CA LEU A 58 11.67 2.22 15.07
C LEU A 58 10.56 2.57 14.08
N LEU A 59 10.44 3.84 13.70
CA LEU A 59 9.47 4.30 12.70
C LEU A 59 9.80 3.72 11.31
N LEU A 60 11.06 3.77 10.90
CA LEU A 60 11.51 3.18 9.63
C LEU A 60 11.29 1.67 9.60
N LEU A 61 11.57 0.97 10.71
CA LEU A 61 11.30 -0.46 10.83
C LEU A 61 9.79 -0.76 10.78
N ALA A 62 8.96 0.03 11.47
CA ALA A 62 7.51 -0.11 11.43
C ALA A 62 6.96 0.13 10.01
N ILE A 63 7.47 1.13 9.29
CA ILE A 63 7.12 1.41 7.89
C ILE A 63 7.58 0.25 6.99
N ALA A 64 8.78 -0.29 7.19
CA ALA A 64 9.31 -1.43 6.43
C ALA A 64 8.46 -2.69 6.67
N LEU A 65 8.08 -2.99 7.91
CA LEU A 65 7.20 -4.11 8.24
C LEU A 65 5.78 -3.92 7.69
N ALA A 66 5.24 -2.70 7.74
CA ALA A 66 3.91 -2.38 7.20
C ALA A 66 3.85 -2.40 5.66
N SER A 67 4.99 -2.21 4.99
CA SER A 67 5.11 -2.27 3.53
C SER A 67 5.52 -3.66 3.01
N ALA A 68 5.94 -4.58 3.89
CA ALA A 68 6.26 -5.93 3.52
C ALA A 68 5.00 -6.69 3.10
N LEU A 69 5.07 -7.33 1.92
CA LEU A 69 4.00 -8.20 1.46
C LEU A 69 3.91 -9.43 2.37
N ARG A 70 2.75 -9.68 2.96
CA ARG A 70 2.55 -10.83 3.84
C ARG A 70 2.61 -12.13 3.04
N THR A 71 3.37 -13.09 3.54
CA THR A 71 3.39 -14.47 3.05
C THR A 71 2.33 -15.29 3.80
N LEU A 72 1.57 -16.11 3.07
CA LEU A 72 0.69 -17.13 3.64
C LEU A 72 1.37 -18.47 3.47
N ASP A 73 1.59 -19.20 4.55
CA ASP A 73 2.34 -20.46 4.54
C ASP A 73 1.51 -21.65 5.06
N THR A 74 0.28 -21.41 5.52
CA THR A 74 -0.66 -22.47 5.88
C THR A 74 -2.04 -22.26 5.26
N THR A 75 -2.83 -23.34 5.22
CA THR A 75 -4.19 -23.33 4.68
C THR A 75 -5.14 -22.51 5.55
N GLU A 76 -4.95 -22.52 6.88
CA GLU A 76 -5.72 -21.70 7.80
C GLU A 76 -5.44 -20.21 7.60
N GLU A 77 -4.21 -19.83 7.22
CA GLU A 77 -3.91 -18.44 6.87
C GLU A 77 -4.63 -18.02 5.59
N LEU A 78 -4.65 -18.89 4.58
CA LEU A 78 -5.39 -18.66 3.33
C LEU A 78 -6.89 -18.51 3.61
N GLU A 79 -7.50 -19.42 4.37
CA GLU A 79 -8.91 -19.38 4.74
C GLU A 79 -9.28 -18.06 5.45
N LYS A 80 -8.46 -17.61 6.40
CA LYS A 80 -8.66 -16.34 7.12
C LYS A 80 -8.68 -15.10 6.20
N THR A 81 -8.14 -15.19 4.99
CA THR A 81 -8.21 -14.07 4.03
C THR A 81 -9.58 -13.94 3.35
N ASN A 82 -10.38 -15.01 3.35
CA ASN A 82 -11.57 -15.20 2.51
C ASN A 82 -11.29 -15.00 1.01
N PHE A 83 -10.08 -15.35 0.56
CA PHE A 83 -9.71 -15.19 -0.84
C PHE A 83 -10.58 -16.08 -1.72
N GLY A 84 -11.25 -15.47 -2.70
CA GLY A 84 -12.04 -16.21 -3.66
C GLY A 84 -13.31 -16.86 -3.11
N THR A 85 -13.72 -16.53 -1.88
CA THR A 85 -14.92 -17.08 -1.23
C THR A 85 -15.77 -15.98 -0.58
N PRO A 86 -17.08 -16.20 -0.41
CA PRO A 86 -17.92 -17.22 -1.06
C PRO A 86 -18.22 -16.87 -2.53
N PRO A 87 -18.95 -17.72 -3.30
CA PRO A 87 -19.51 -17.34 -4.59
C PRO A 87 -20.20 -15.95 -4.53
N PRO A 88 -20.10 -15.12 -5.58
CA PRO A 88 -19.62 -15.44 -6.93
C PRO A 88 -18.11 -15.29 -7.15
N ARG A 89 -17.34 -15.15 -6.06
CA ARG A 89 -15.88 -15.15 -6.11
C ARG A 89 -15.34 -16.49 -6.61
N HIS A 90 -14.19 -16.46 -7.27
CA HIS A 90 -13.62 -17.63 -7.92
C HIS A 90 -12.14 -17.88 -7.61
N GLY A 91 -11.52 -17.01 -6.81
CA GLY A 91 -10.09 -17.02 -6.54
C GLY A 91 -9.54 -18.32 -5.98
N LEU A 92 -10.25 -18.99 -5.06
CA LEU A 92 -9.77 -20.24 -4.47
C LEU A 92 -9.71 -21.36 -5.53
N LYS A 93 -10.76 -21.48 -6.34
CA LYS A 93 -10.79 -22.44 -7.45
C LYS A 93 -9.71 -22.14 -8.50
N LEU A 94 -9.55 -20.86 -8.83
CA LEU A 94 -8.48 -20.40 -9.73
C LEU A 94 -7.08 -20.77 -9.20
N LEU A 95 -6.81 -20.50 -7.94
CA LEU A 95 -5.51 -20.80 -7.31
C LEU A 95 -5.22 -22.30 -7.30
N LEU A 96 -6.21 -23.11 -6.90
CA LEU A 96 -6.08 -24.57 -6.85
C LEU A 96 -5.80 -25.13 -8.24
N TRP A 97 -6.62 -24.77 -9.23
CA TRP A 97 -6.42 -25.19 -10.61
C TRP A 97 -5.04 -24.77 -11.14
N TYR A 98 -4.63 -23.52 -10.91
CA TYR A 98 -3.35 -23.00 -11.39
C TYR A 98 -2.17 -23.78 -10.80
N VAL A 99 -2.13 -23.97 -9.48
CA VAL A 99 -1.04 -24.67 -8.79
C VAL A 99 -0.93 -26.15 -9.21
N GLN A 100 -2.05 -26.78 -9.52
CA GLN A 100 -2.11 -28.20 -9.87
C GLN A 100 -1.89 -28.46 -11.36
N THR A 101 -2.30 -27.55 -12.23
CA THR A 101 -2.34 -27.78 -13.69
C THR A 101 -1.27 -27.01 -14.43
N CYS A 102 -0.96 -25.78 -14.00
CA CYS A 102 -0.07 -24.88 -14.73
C CYS A 102 1.37 -24.86 -14.22
N ILE A 103 1.70 -25.59 -13.16
CA ILE A 103 3.06 -25.60 -12.59
C ILE A 103 3.46 -27.01 -12.16
N ASP A 104 4.62 -27.46 -12.60
CA ASP A 104 5.18 -28.75 -12.17
C ASP A 104 5.82 -28.69 -10.76
N ASN A 105 6.30 -29.85 -10.27
CA ASN A 105 6.94 -29.93 -8.96
C ASN A 105 8.24 -29.12 -8.85
N ASN A 106 8.89 -28.83 -9.99
CA ASN A 106 10.11 -28.03 -10.07
C ASN A 106 9.83 -26.55 -10.28
N MET A 107 8.56 -26.10 -10.22
CA MET A 107 8.14 -24.72 -10.48
C MET A 107 8.30 -24.25 -11.95
N VAL A 108 8.42 -25.19 -12.89
CA VAL A 108 8.35 -24.88 -14.32
C VAL A 108 6.90 -24.63 -14.71
N SER A 109 6.69 -23.55 -15.46
CA SER A 109 5.38 -23.18 -15.99
C SER A 109 4.98 -24.14 -17.11
N LEU A 110 3.85 -24.81 -16.94
CA LEU A 110 3.22 -25.67 -17.95
C LEU A 110 2.21 -24.89 -18.82
N CYS A 111 1.66 -23.81 -18.28
CA CYS A 111 0.88 -22.83 -19.04
C CYS A 111 1.82 -21.69 -19.46
N ASP A 112 1.76 -21.22 -20.70
CA ASP A 112 2.61 -20.13 -21.19
C ASP A 112 1.94 -18.76 -21.00
N PRO A 113 2.39 -17.95 -20.04
CA PRO A 113 1.80 -16.64 -19.79
C PRO A 113 2.11 -15.62 -20.91
N ARG A 114 3.10 -15.87 -21.77
CA ARG A 114 3.47 -14.97 -22.89
C ARG A 114 2.46 -15.06 -24.02
N GLU A 115 1.92 -16.24 -24.26
CA GLU A 115 0.90 -16.52 -25.27
C GLU A 115 -0.51 -16.15 -24.80
N GLY A 116 -0.65 -15.71 -23.55
CA GLY A 116 -1.94 -15.31 -22.98
C GLY A 116 -2.88 -16.47 -22.68
N GLU A 117 -2.34 -17.69 -22.53
CA GLU A 117 -3.13 -18.87 -22.22
C GLU A 117 -4.05 -18.62 -21.02
N TYR A 118 -5.29 -19.09 -21.09
CA TYR A 118 -6.28 -18.97 -20.01
C TYR A 118 -6.54 -17.53 -19.52
N GLY A 119 -6.21 -16.51 -20.32
CA GLY A 119 -6.38 -15.11 -19.94
C GLY A 119 -5.18 -14.47 -19.25
N PHE A 120 -4.01 -15.11 -19.30
CA PHE A 120 -2.77 -14.47 -18.85
C PHE A 120 -2.51 -13.16 -19.58
N HIS A 121 -2.01 -12.18 -18.84
CA HIS A 121 -1.51 -10.94 -19.42
C HIS A 121 -0.44 -10.32 -18.51
N MET A 122 0.41 -9.49 -19.09
CA MET A 122 1.49 -8.83 -18.35
C MET A 122 0.93 -7.89 -17.28
N PHE A 123 1.40 -8.08 -16.04
CA PHE A 123 1.12 -7.20 -14.92
C PHE A 123 2.25 -6.20 -14.72
N LYS A 124 2.02 -4.94 -15.14
CA LYS A 124 3.06 -3.91 -15.17
C LYS A 124 3.51 -3.39 -13.80
N ASN A 125 2.79 -3.72 -12.73
CA ASN A 125 3.13 -3.35 -11.35
C ASN A 125 3.37 -1.85 -11.10
N TYR A 126 2.64 -0.96 -11.79
CA TYR A 126 2.86 0.50 -11.71
C TYR A 126 2.67 1.09 -10.31
N LYS A 127 1.79 0.52 -9.50
CA LYS A 127 1.51 0.97 -8.14
C LYS A 127 2.41 0.31 -7.08
N LEU A 128 3.46 -0.40 -7.50
CA LEU A 128 4.37 -1.14 -6.63
C LEU A 128 3.63 -2.07 -5.65
N LEU A 129 2.61 -2.76 -6.17
CA LEU A 129 1.88 -3.77 -5.40
C LEU A 129 2.80 -4.94 -5.02
N LEU A 130 3.65 -5.34 -5.96
CA LEU A 130 4.66 -6.38 -5.80
C LEU A 130 6.06 -5.76 -5.73
N PRO A 131 7.07 -6.49 -5.22
CA PRO A 131 8.45 -6.03 -5.23
C PRO A 131 8.92 -5.62 -6.63
N LYS A 132 9.65 -4.51 -6.74
CA LYS A 132 10.21 -4.05 -8.02
C LYS A 132 11.15 -5.12 -8.58
N LEU A 133 11.00 -5.43 -9.87
CA LEU A 133 11.92 -6.32 -10.58
C LEU A 133 13.26 -5.61 -10.77
N LYS A 134 14.34 -6.26 -10.35
CA LYS A 134 15.72 -5.75 -10.55
C LYS A 134 16.14 -5.87 -12.01
N ASP A 135 15.76 -6.97 -12.65
CA ASP A 135 16.02 -7.27 -14.04
C ASP A 135 14.68 -7.55 -14.75
N GLN A 136 14.28 -6.64 -15.62
CA GLN A 136 13.03 -6.72 -16.40
C GLN A 136 13.22 -7.43 -17.75
N ASN A 137 14.46 -7.75 -18.12
CA ASN A 137 14.76 -8.57 -19.30
C ASN A 137 14.71 -10.06 -18.95
N LEU A 138 15.00 -10.40 -17.69
CA LEU A 138 14.94 -11.77 -17.19
C LEU A 138 13.57 -12.12 -16.58
N TYR A 139 12.95 -11.17 -15.88
CA TYR A 139 11.73 -11.41 -15.13
C TYR A 139 10.60 -10.53 -15.62
N THR A 140 9.41 -11.10 -15.69
CA THR A 140 8.16 -10.37 -15.95
C THR A 140 7.09 -10.84 -14.97
N TYR A 141 6.26 -9.92 -14.50
CA TYR A 141 5.06 -10.30 -13.75
C TYR A 141 3.90 -10.53 -14.72
N TYR A 142 3.19 -11.64 -14.54
CA TYR A 142 1.94 -11.94 -15.23
C TYR A 142 0.80 -12.10 -14.22
N THR A 143 -0.42 -11.97 -14.69
CA THR A 143 -1.64 -12.12 -13.89
C THR A 143 -2.70 -12.88 -14.68
N ILE A 144 -3.48 -13.69 -13.98
CA ILE A 144 -4.61 -14.48 -14.48
C ILE A 144 -5.80 -14.34 -13.53
N GLY A 145 -6.99 -14.63 -14.04
CA GLY A 145 -8.24 -14.56 -13.27
C GLY A 145 -9.10 -13.34 -13.58
N ASN A 146 -8.67 -12.47 -14.51
CA ASN A 146 -9.62 -11.54 -15.10
C ASN A 146 -10.46 -12.27 -16.15
N LEU A 147 -11.72 -12.56 -15.83
CA LEU A 147 -12.66 -13.27 -16.70
C LEU A 147 -13.12 -12.43 -17.91
N HIS A 148 -12.68 -11.17 -18.01
CA HIS A 148 -12.80 -10.35 -19.23
C HIS A 148 -11.58 -10.43 -20.15
N SER A 149 -10.48 -11.03 -19.72
CA SER A 149 -9.27 -11.12 -20.54
C SER A 149 -9.49 -12.11 -21.69
N HIS A 150 -8.94 -11.80 -22.86
CA HIS A 150 -8.93 -12.73 -23.99
C HIS A 150 -8.26 -14.06 -23.59
N GLY A 151 -8.90 -15.19 -23.90
CA GLY A 151 -8.43 -16.52 -23.51
C GLY A 151 -8.96 -17.00 -22.16
N ALA A 152 -9.59 -16.15 -21.35
CA ALA A 152 -10.17 -16.54 -20.07
C ALA A 152 -11.36 -17.51 -20.21
N GLU A 153 -12.00 -17.56 -21.37
CA GLU A 153 -13.02 -18.55 -21.74
C GLU A 153 -12.51 -19.99 -21.70
N ASN A 154 -11.19 -20.18 -21.84
CA ASN A 154 -10.53 -21.48 -21.78
C ASN A 154 -10.24 -21.95 -20.34
N LEU A 155 -10.46 -21.10 -19.33
CA LEU A 155 -10.41 -21.53 -17.93
C LEU A 155 -11.45 -22.64 -17.69
N PRO A 156 -11.16 -23.59 -16.78
CA PRO A 156 -12.10 -24.63 -16.41
C PRO A 156 -13.46 -24.05 -16.04
N TYR A 157 -14.53 -24.74 -16.41
CA TYR A 157 -15.89 -24.29 -16.13
C TYR A 157 -16.08 -24.01 -14.64
N GLU A 158 -15.53 -24.85 -13.77
CA GLU A 158 -15.63 -24.76 -12.32
C GLU A 158 -15.04 -23.45 -11.78
N VAL A 159 -14.00 -22.92 -12.43
CA VAL A 159 -13.37 -21.64 -12.08
C VAL A 159 -14.25 -20.46 -12.49
N ARG A 160 -14.99 -20.56 -13.59
CA ARG A 160 -15.77 -19.43 -14.15
C ARG A 160 -17.28 -19.53 -13.97
N GLN A 161 -17.79 -20.60 -13.37
CA GLN A 161 -19.23 -20.95 -13.31
C GLN A 161 -20.11 -19.88 -12.64
N TYR A 162 -19.57 -19.15 -11.67
CA TYR A 162 -20.32 -18.12 -10.93
C TYR A 162 -20.03 -16.70 -11.42
N TYR A 163 -19.37 -16.57 -12.57
CA TYR A 163 -19.13 -15.28 -13.16
C TYR A 163 -20.44 -14.56 -13.46
N ASP A 164 -20.56 -13.34 -12.94
CA ASP A 164 -21.70 -12.48 -13.13
C ASP A 164 -21.21 -11.09 -13.53
N LYS A 165 -21.49 -10.71 -14.77
CA LYS A 165 -21.10 -9.43 -15.36
C LYS A 165 -21.68 -8.23 -14.62
N ASP A 166 -22.81 -8.40 -13.94
CA ASP A 166 -23.50 -7.35 -13.21
C ASP A 166 -23.00 -7.25 -11.74
N ASN A 167 -22.22 -8.25 -11.30
CA ASN A 167 -21.58 -8.28 -9.99
C ASN A 167 -20.06 -8.07 -10.09
N LEU A 168 -19.61 -6.87 -9.76
CA LEU A 168 -18.18 -6.50 -9.78
C LEU A 168 -17.29 -7.38 -8.88
N LEU A 169 -17.86 -8.03 -7.86
CA LEU A 169 -17.10 -8.94 -6.99
C LEU A 169 -16.78 -10.25 -7.70
N SER A 170 -17.58 -10.70 -8.66
CA SER A 170 -17.43 -12.01 -9.32
C SER A 170 -16.14 -12.15 -10.13
N ASN A 171 -15.51 -11.03 -10.49
CA ASN A 171 -14.31 -10.99 -11.34
C ASN A 171 -13.18 -10.18 -10.68
N GLN A 172 -13.06 -10.23 -9.35
CA GLN A 172 -12.02 -9.48 -8.63
C GLN A 172 -10.80 -10.33 -8.25
N ASP A 173 -10.84 -11.65 -8.43
CA ASP A 173 -9.76 -12.53 -7.97
C ASP A 173 -8.62 -12.65 -8.98
N ARG A 174 -7.38 -12.51 -8.50
CA ARG A 174 -6.18 -12.59 -9.34
C ARG A 174 -5.16 -13.53 -8.73
N VAL A 175 -4.56 -14.35 -9.58
CA VAL A 175 -3.27 -15.01 -9.30
C VAL A 175 -2.21 -14.28 -10.11
N LEU A 176 -1.15 -13.82 -9.44
CA LEU A 176 -0.02 -13.16 -10.08
C LEU A 176 1.23 -14.01 -9.93
N VAL A 177 2.12 -13.96 -10.92
CA VAL A 177 3.30 -14.81 -10.97
C VAL A 177 4.52 -14.00 -11.37
N LYS A 178 5.66 -14.26 -10.74
CA LYS A 178 6.96 -13.80 -11.20
C LYS A 178 7.54 -14.85 -12.13
N TYR A 179 7.51 -14.60 -13.43
CA TYR A 179 7.95 -15.53 -14.45
C TYR A 179 9.39 -15.21 -14.89
N ASN A 180 10.22 -16.23 -15.00
CA ASN A 180 11.58 -16.18 -15.53
C ASN A 180 11.56 -16.56 -17.01
N GLN A 181 11.92 -15.61 -17.86
CA GLN A 181 11.78 -15.72 -19.31
C GLN A 181 12.82 -16.66 -19.95
N ASN A 182 13.91 -16.98 -19.25
CA ASN A 182 15.01 -17.79 -19.79
C ASN A 182 14.77 -19.29 -19.66
N ASN A 183 14.03 -19.72 -18.64
CA ASN A 183 13.88 -21.14 -18.30
C ASN A 183 12.43 -21.52 -17.97
N ASN A 184 11.47 -20.67 -18.32
CA ASN A 184 10.03 -20.86 -18.10
C ASN A 184 9.66 -21.10 -16.62
N HIS A 185 10.44 -20.57 -15.68
CA HIS A 185 10.28 -20.86 -14.26
C HIS A 185 9.39 -19.84 -13.55
N ILE A 186 8.57 -20.31 -12.61
CA ILE A 186 7.76 -19.49 -11.72
C ILE A 186 8.50 -19.29 -10.40
N GLU A 187 9.09 -18.12 -10.25
CA GLU A 187 9.91 -17.79 -9.08
C GLU A 187 9.05 -17.55 -7.83
N LYS A 188 7.86 -16.94 -8.01
CA LYS A 188 6.94 -16.54 -6.94
C LYS A 188 5.50 -16.54 -7.43
N ILE A 189 4.59 -16.93 -6.54
CA ILE A 189 3.14 -16.86 -6.76
C ILE A 189 2.55 -15.91 -5.73
N TYR A 190 1.58 -15.12 -6.18
CA TYR A 190 0.82 -14.18 -5.36
C TYR A 190 -0.67 -14.33 -5.65
N ILE A 191 -1.48 -13.96 -4.67
CA ILE A 191 -2.93 -13.82 -4.83
C ILE A 191 -3.32 -12.39 -4.52
N SER A 192 -4.38 -11.89 -5.17
CA SER A 192 -4.88 -10.53 -4.95
C SER A 192 -6.37 -10.40 -5.20
N GLU A 193 -7.05 -9.57 -4.40
CA GLU A 193 -8.38 -9.04 -4.71
C GLU A 193 -8.25 -7.70 -5.44
N HIS A 194 -8.39 -7.71 -6.76
CA HIS A 194 -8.36 -6.54 -7.64
C HIS A 194 -7.16 -5.61 -7.38
N TYR A 195 -5.99 -6.21 -7.15
CA TYR A 195 -4.73 -5.49 -6.93
C TYR A 195 -4.73 -4.59 -5.68
N LYS A 196 -5.58 -4.88 -4.70
CA LYS A 196 -5.64 -4.14 -3.42
C LYS A 196 -4.49 -4.60 -2.50
N GLN A 197 -3.66 -3.66 -2.05
CA GLN A 197 -2.46 -3.96 -1.24
C GLN A 197 -2.77 -4.76 0.03
N ARG A 198 -3.83 -4.40 0.77
CA ARG A 198 -4.25 -5.11 2.01
C ARG A 198 -4.84 -6.50 1.78
N LYS A 199 -5.07 -6.86 0.51
CA LYS A 199 -5.68 -8.10 0.05
C LYS A 199 -4.78 -8.78 -0.98
N THR A 200 -3.48 -8.52 -0.91
CA THR A 200 -2.47 -9.16 -1.74
C THR A 200 -1.50 -9.89 -0.83
N TYR A 201 -1.21 -11.13 -1.19
CA TYR A 201 -0.37 -12.01 -0.39
C TYR A 201 0.56 -12.83 -1.28
N MET A 202 1.74 -13.16 -0.78
CA MET A 202 2.63 -14.14 -1.40
C MET A 202 2.25 -15.54 -0.90
N ILE A 203 2.27 -16.53 -1.79
CA ILE A 203 2.08 -17.92 -1.42
C ILE A 203 3.44 -18.49 -0.97
N GLY A 204 3.50 -18.98 0.26
CA GLY A 204 4.66 -19.64 0.85
C GLY A 204 4.79 -21.11 0.41
N PRO A 205 5.99 -21.70 0.57
CA PRO A 205 6.28 -23.05 0.09
C PRO A 205 5.46 -24.14 0.78
N ASN A 206 5.12 -24.00 2.07
CA ASN A 206 4.33 -25.00 2.78
C ASN A 206 2.87 -24.97 2.31
N LEU A 207 2.30 -23.77 2.16
CA LEU A 207 0.96 -23.61 1.58
C LEU A 207 0.93 -24.14 0.14
N LEU A 208 1.90 -23.80 -0.68
CA LEU A 208 2.00 -24.30 -2.06
C LEU A 208 2.00 -25.84 -2.11
N SER A 209 2.78 -26.47 -1.23
CA SER A 209 2.84 -27.93 -1.11
C SER A 209 1.49 -28.51 -0.69
N SER A 210 0.81 -27.89 0.27
CA SER A 210 -0.52 -28.29 0.72
C SER A 210 -1.59 -28.19 -0.38
N LEU A 211 -1.54 -27.14 -1.22
CA LEU A 211 -2.49 -26.93 -2.32
C LEU A 211 -2.35 -27.99 -3.44
N ARG A 212 -1.22 -28.68 -3.51
CA ARG A 212 -0.98 -29.80 -4.44
C ARG A 212 -1.50 -31.14 -3.94
N LEU A 213 -1.93 -31.22 -2.67
CA LEU A 213 -2.43 -32.47 -2.11
C LEU A 213 -3.83 -32.81 -2.67
N PRO A 214 -4.13 -34.10 -2.92
CA PRO A 214 -5.42 -34.54 -3.42
C PRO A 214 -6.62 -34.15 -2.56
N SER A 215 -6.41 -33.87 -1.26
CA SER A 215 -7.47 -33.43 -0.34
C SER A 215 -8.18 -32.16 -0.81
N TRP A 216 -7.53 -31.32 -1.62
CA TRP A 216 -8.12 -30.11 -2.19
C TRP A 216 -8.87 -30.36 -3.50
N LEU A 217 -8.69 -31.52 -4.16
CA LEU A 217 -9.42 -31.86 -5.38
C LEU A 217 -10.92 -32.03 -5.13
N ALA A 218 -11.31 -32.42 -3.91
CA ALA A 218 -12.72 -32.50 -3.52
C ALA A 218 -13.43 -31.13 -3.44
N LEU A 219 -12.69 -30.01 -3.59
CA LEU A 219 -13.20 -28.64 -3.44
C LEU A 219 -13.30 -27.86 -4.77
N ILE A 220 -12.80 -28.42 -5.88
CA ILE A 220 -12.82 -27.79 -7.20
C ILE A 220 -14.08 -28.23 -7.93
#